data_AF-A0A2D7VY52-F1
#
_entry.id   AF-A0A2D7VY52-F1
#
_cell.length_a   1.000
_cell.length_b   1.000
_cell.length_c   1.000
_cell.angle_alpha   90.00
_cell.angle_beta   90.00
_cell.angle_gamma   90.00
#
_symmetry.space_group_name_H-M   'P 1'
#
loop_
_entity.id
_entity.type
_entity.pdbx_description
1 polymer ?
#
loop_
_entity_poly.entity_id
_entity_poly.type
_entity_poly.pdbx_seq_one_letter_code
_entity_poly.pdbx_strand_id
1 'polypeptide(L)'
;MKLSPNFSVREFTRSQTALRKGIDNSLGQEELINLVYLVAKCIQPIRDVHGPVNVNSGFRCLELNRAIGSSDSSAHVKAQAADIEANSISNYDLAKWISENLEFDQLILEYPGPDPRDGWNHIAYKNDGSNRKQILTAMREDGKTVYKEGLISEWH
;
A
#
# COMPACT_ATOMS: atom_id res chain seq x y z
N MET A 1 -3.69 -17.86 -7.71
CA MET A 1 -2.32 -18.25 -7.35
C MET A 1 -1.98 -17.71 -5.96
N LYS A 2 -1.25 -18.46 -5.13
CA LYS A 2 -0.71 -18.00 -3.85
C LYS A 2 0.60 -17.24 -4.07
N LEU A 3 0.80 -16.16 -3.32
CA LEU A 3 2.02 -15.33 -3.33
C LEU A 3 2.92 -15.66 -2.14
N SER A 4 2.31 -16.03 -1.02
CA SER A 4 2.94 -16.43 0.24
C SER A 4 2.00 -17.37 1.00
N PRO A 5 2.34 -17.87 2.20
CA PRO A 5 1.43 -18.71 2.99
C PRO A 5 0.05 -18.06 3.19
N ASN A 6 0.03 -16.75 3.50
CA ASN A 6 -1.21 -16.07 3.86
C ASN A 6 -1.86 -15.30 2.72
N PHE A 7 -1.13 -14.96 1.66
CA PHE A 7 -1.64 -14.07 0.62
C PHE A 7 -1.75 -14.73 -0.76
N SER A 8 -2.73 -14.29 -1.53
CA SER A 8 -3.01 -14.70 -2.90
C SER A 8 -3.09 -13.50 -3.84
N VAL A 9 -2.85 -13.74 -5.13
CA VAL A 9 -2.96 -12.71 -6.17
C VAL A 9 -4.30 -11.95 -6.12
N ARG A 10 -5.39 -12.67 -5.83
CA ARG A 10 -6.74 -12.09 -5.83
C ARG A 10 -6.91 -10.96 -4.82
N GLU A 11 -6.20 -11.01 -3.70
CA GLU A 11 -6.27 -9.97 -2.66
C GLU A 11 -5.66 -8.65 -3.14
N PHE A 12 -4.75 -8.70 -4.11
CA PHE A 12 -4.08 -7.51 -4.65
C PHE A 12 -4.65 -7.02 -5.98
N THR A 13 -5.46 -7.82 -6.67
CA THR A 13 -6.08 -7.42 -7.95
C THR A 13 -7.57 -7.12 -7.84
N ARG A 14 -8.21 -7.48 -6.72
CA ARG A 14 -9.63 -7.19 -6.50
C ARG A 14 -9.85 -5.70 -6.32
N SER A 15 -10.74 -5.14 -7.14
CA SER A 15 -11.18 -3.75 -7.00
C SER A 15 -12.68 -3.65 -7.26
N GLN A 16 -13.41 -3.03 -6.33
CA GLN A 16 -14.84 -2.76 -6.51
C GLN A 16 -15.08 -1.76 -7.65
N THR A 17 -14.16 -0.81 -7.84
CA THR A 17 -14.21 0.14 -8.96
C THR A 17 -14.02 -0.57 -10.29
N ALA A 18 -13.07 -1.51 -10.38
CA ALA A 18 -12.88 -2.31 -11.60
C ALA A 18 -14.13 -3.13 -11.93
N LEU A 19 -14.71 -3.81 -10.94
CA LEU A 19 -15.95 -4.58 -11.11
C LEU A 19 -17.11 -3.70 -11.60
N ARG A 20 -17.34 -2.53 -10.97
CA ARG A 20 -18.43 -1.62 -11.38
C ARG A 20 -18.24 -1.03 -12.77
N LYS A 21 -16.98 -0.84 -13.20
CA LYS A 21 -16.65 -0.23 -14.50
C LYS A 21 -16.33 -1.26 -15.58
N GLY A 22 -16.33 -2.56 -15.27
CA GLY A 22 -15.97 -3.62 -16.22
C GLY A 22 -14.50 -3.61 -16.63
N ILE A 23 -13.59 -3.08 -15.78
CA ILE A 23 -12.16 -2.97 -16.08
C ILE A 23 -11.48 -4.30 -15.74
N ASP A 24 -10.69 -4.83 -16.68
CA ASP A 24 -9.80 -5.96 -16.41
C ASP A 24 -8.56 -5.47 -15.64
N ASN A 25 -8.44 -5.93 -14.39
CA ASN A 25 -7.31 -5.62 -13.50
C ASN A 25 -6.40 -6.85 -13.32
N SER A 26 -6.21 -7.63 -14.38
CA SER A 26 -5.30 -8.77 -14.40
C SER A 26 -3.82 -8.34 -14.43
N LEU A 27 -2.94 -9.15 -13.82
CA LEU A 27 -1.50 -8.90 -13.78
C LEU A 27 -0.83 -9.47 -15.04
N GLY A 28 0.15 -8.74 -15.57
CA GLY A 28 1.16 -9.29 -16.45
C GLY A 28 2.26 -10.02 -15.67
N GLN A 29 3.27 -10.49 -16.41
CA GLN A 29 4.37 -11.26 -15.84
C GLN A 29 5.29 -10.39 -14.96
N GLU A 30 5.60 -9.18 -15.39
CA GLU A 30 6.47 -8.25 -14.64
C GLU A 30 5.80 -7.80 -13.35
N GLU A 31 4.53 -7.43 -13.41
CA GLU A 31 3.75 -7.05 -12.24
C GLU A 31 3.63 -8.20 -11.25
N LEU A 32 3.48 -9.43 -11.74
CA LEU A 32 3.43 -10.59 -10.87
C LEU A 32 4.75 -10.79 -10.11
N ILE A 33 5.90 -10.63 -10.79
CA ILE A 33 7.21 -10.72 -10.14
C ILE A 33 7.34 -9.63 -9.07
N ASN A 34 7.01 -8.39 -9.40
CA ASN A 34 7.05 -7.26 -8.45
C ASN A 34 6.17 -7.53 -7.23
N LEU A 35 4.97 -8.03 -7.45
CA LEU A 35 4.01 -8.34 -6.39
C LEU A 35 4.52 -9.45 -5.46
N VAL A 36 5.16 -10.49 -6.00
CA VAL A 36 5.79 -11.55 -5.18
C VAL A 36 6.83 -10.95 -4.23
N TYR A 37 7.69 -10.04 -4.72
CA TYR A 37 8.69 -9.39 -3.90
C TYR A 37 8.06 -8.48 -2.84
N LEU A 38 7.08 -7.63 -3.21
CA LEU A 38 6.36 -6.79 -2.26
C LEU A 38 5.74 -7.63 -1.12
N VAL A 39 5.08 -8.74 -1.46
CA VAL A 39 4.45 -9.59 -0.46
C VAL A 39 5.51 -10.29 0.41
N ALA A 40 6.55 -10.85 -0.19
CA ALA A 40 7.57 -11.59 0.57
C ALA A 40 8.42 -10.68 1.47
N LYS A 41 8.69 -9.44 1.05
CA LYS A 41 9.58 -8.51 1.75
C LYS A 41 8.87 -7.55 2.69
N CYS A 42 7.58 -7.29 2.46
CA CYS A 42 6.83 -6.34 3.26
C CYS A 42 5.57 -6.95 3.87
N ILE A 43 4.63 -7.42 3.06
CA ILE A 43 3.27 -7.74 3.54
C ILE A 43 3.23 -8.99 4.42
N GLN A 44 3.98 -10.03 4.05
CA GLN A 44 4.07 -11.27 4.85
C GLN A 44 4.76 -11.04 6.20
N PRO A 45 5.92 -10.36 6.30
CA PRO A 45 6.50 -9.99 7.59
C PRO A 45 5.54 -9.23 8.52
N ILE A 46 4.73 -8.31 7.98
CA ILE A 46 3.70 -7.61 8.78
C ILE A 46 2.67 -8.60 9.31
N ARG A 47 2.19 -9.52 8.46
CA ARG A 47 1.22 -10.56 8.82
C ARG A 47 1.75 -11.51 9.90
N ASP A 48 3.04 -11.82 9.86
CA ASP A 48 3.69 -12.71 10.83
C ASP A 48 3.76 -12.10 12.23
N VAL A 49 3.95 -10.78 12.33
CA VAL A 49 4.09 -10.07 13.60
C VAL A 49 2.74 -9.56 14.14
N HIS A 50 1.92 -8.98 13.28
CA HIS A 50 0.70 -8.28 13.69
C HIS A 50 -0.58 -9.10 13.43
N GLY A 51 -0.49 -10.30 12.88
CA GLY A 51 -1.68 -11.06 12.54
C GLY A 51 -2.41 -10.46 11.32
N PRO A 52 -3.74 -10.59 11.20
CA PRO A 52 -4.43 -10.33 9.92
C PRO A 52 -4.20 -8.92 9.37
N VAL A 53 -3.76 -8.86 8.11
CA VAL A 53 -3.55 -7.62 7.35
C VAL A 53 -4.63 -7.55 6.28
N ASN A 54 -5.34 -6.43 6.23
CA ASN A 54 -6.27 -6.10 5.19
C ASN A 54 -5.51 -5.40 4.06
N VAL A 55 -5.67 -5.89 2.82
CA VAL A 55 -5.17 -5.23 1.61
C VAL A 55 -6.34 -4.47 0.99
N ASN A 56 -6.32 -3.15 1.13
CA ASN A 56 -7.39 -2.28 0.62
C ASN A 56 -7.26 -2.09 -0.90
N SER A 57 -6.03 -1.99 -1.37
CA SER A 57 -5.69 -1.75 -2.77
C SER A 57 -4.28 -2.28 -3.02
N GLY A 58 -4.11 -3.04 -4.11
CA GLY A 58 -2.84 -3.61 -4.54
C GLY A 58 -2.49 -3.12 -5.94
N PHE A 59 -2.33 -4.05 -6.89
CA PHE A 59 -2.12 -3.68 -8.28
C PHE A 59 -3.32 -2.93 -8.86
N ARG A 60 -3.01 -1.89 -9.65
CA ARG A 60 -4.00 -1.16 -10.45
C ARG A 60 -3.47 -0.98 -11.86
N CYS A 61 -4.08 -1.61 -12.85
CA CYS A 61 -3.80 -1.30 -14.25
C CYS A 61 -4.03 0.20 -14.52
N LEU A 62 -3.39 0.76 -15.56
CA LEU A 62 -3.46 2.20 -15.84
C LEU A 62 -4.90 2.71 -15.96
N GLU A 63 -5.78 1.94 -16.58
CA GLU A 63 -7.20 2.29 -16.71
C GLU A 63 -7.89 2.42 -15.34
N LEU A 64 -7.70 1.43 -14.46
CA LEU A 64 -8.23 1.47 -13.10
C LEU A 64 -7.63 2.63 -12.29
N ASN A 65 -6.32 2.82 -12.40
CA ASN A 65 -5.59 3.85 -11.66
C ASN A 65 -6.09 5.26 -12.02
N ARG A 66 -6.28 5.53 -13.32
CA ARG A 66 -6.89 6.78 -13.83
C ARG A 66 -8.36 6.91 -13.42
N ALA A 67 -9.13 5.83 -13.45
CA ALA A 67 -10.53 5.84 -13.03
C ALA A 67 -10.74 6.18 -11.55
N ILE A 68 -9.71 6.00 -10.72
CA ILE A 68 -9.67 6.38 -9.30
C ILE A 68 -9.07 7.79 -9.11
N GLY A 69 -8.53 8.41 -10.17
CA GLY A 69 -7.92 9.73 -10.13
C GLY A 69 -6.49 9.72 -9.57
N SER A 70 -5.80 8.58 -9.61
CA SER A 70 -4.41 8.46 -9.17
C SER A 70 -3.43 8.72 -10.33
N SER A 71 -2.18 9.08 -10.00
CA SER A 71 -1.13 9.37 -10.97
C SER A 71 -0.71 8.12 -11.76
N ASP A 72 -0.52 8.26 -13.07
CA ASP A 72 0.03 7.20 -13.94
C ASP A 72 1.42 6.69 -13.49
N SER A 73 2.18 7.51 -12.76
CA SER A 73 3.49 7.15 -12.20
C SER A 73 3.42 6.36 -10.89
N SER A 74 2.22 6.05 -10.38
CA SER A 74 2.03 5.35 -9.11
C SER A 74 2.68 3.96 -9.09
N ALA A 75 3.27 3.59 -7.95
CA ALA A 75 3.84 2.26 -7.74
C ALA A 75 2.79 1.13 -7.81
N HIS A 76 1.50 1.42 -7.59
CA HIS A 76 0.41 0.45 -7.79
C HIS A 76 0.31 -0.02 -9.24
N VAL A 77 0.65 0.84 -10.21
CA VAL A 77 0.63 0.51 -11.63
C VAL A 77 1.69 -0.54 -11.98
N LYS A 78 2.77 -0.60 -11.19
CA LYS A 78 3.86 -1.58 -11.36
C LYS A 78 3.70 -2.81 -10.47
N ALA A 79 2.59 -2.92 -9.73
CA ALA A 79 2.39 -3.87 -8.63
C ALA A 79 3.51 -3.85 -7.58
N GLN A 80 4.11 -2.68 -7.39
CA GLN A 80 5.18 -2.45 -6.42
C GLN A 80 4.64 -1.85 -5.12
N ALA A 81 3.33 -1.58 -5.02
CA ALA A 81 2.73 -1.03 -3.80
C ALA A 81 1.40 -1.67 -3.41
N ALA A 82 1.11 -1.55 -2.12
CA ALA A 82 -0.17 -1.91 -1.53
C ALA A 82 -0.57 -0.92 -0.44
N ASP A 83 -1.87 -0.70 -0.32
CA ASP A 83 -2.50 0.06 0.75
C ASP A 83 -3.05 -0.94 1.77
N ILE A 84 -2.58 -0.85 3.02
CA ILE A 84 -2.81 -1.86 4.04
C ILE A 84 -3.24 -1.28 5.38
N GLU A 85 -3.95 -2.11 6.15
CA GLU A 85 -4.30 -1.89 7.55
C GLU A 85 -4.16 -3.21 8.32
N ALA A 86 -3.95 -3.15 9.63
CA ALA A 86 -3.96 -4.34 10.49
C ALA A 86 -4.76 -4.07 11.77
N ASN A 87 -5.80 -4.85 12.02
CA ASN A 87 -6.75 -4.59 13.12
C ASN A 87 -6.14 -4.66 14.53
N SER A 88 -4.95 -5.23 14.68
CA SER A 88 -4.26 -5.45 15.94
C SER A 88 -3.41 -4.25 16.39
N ILE A 89 -3.22 -3.25 15.54
CA ILE A 89 -2.30 -2.14 15.75
C ILE A 89 -2.85 -0.87 15.08
N SER A 90 -2.54 0.32 15.62
CA SER A 90 -2.92 1.57 14.99
C SER A 90 -2.21 1.76 13.64
N ASN A 91 -2.78 2.54 12.73
CA ASN A 91 -2.11 2.82 11.46
C ASN A 91 -0.77 3.55 11.67
N TYR A 92 -0.69 4.45 12.65
CA TYR A 92 0.56 5.13 13.01
C TYR A 92 1.62 4.15 13.54
N ASP A 93 1.26 3.29 14.50
CA ASP A 93 2.22 2.35 15.10
C ASP A 93 2.65 1.28 14.09
N LEU A 94 1.76 0.87 13.19
CA LEU A 94 2.11 0.00 12.07
C LEU A 94 3.13 0.68 11.14
N ALA A 95 2.89 1.94 10.76
CA ALA A 95 3.82 2.73 9.95
C ALA A 95 5.20 2.81 10.62
N LYS A 96 5.21 3.11 11.92
CA LYS A 96 6.42 3.20 12.72
C LYS A 96 7.17 1.87 12.73
N TRP A 97 6.47 0.77 13.02
CA TRP A 97 7.07 -0.57 13.01
C TRP A 97 7.65 -0.92 11.64
N ILE A 98 6.93 -0.65 10.55
CA ILE A 98 7.44 -0.84 9.18
C ILE A 98 8.72 -0.05 8.96
N SER A 99 8.74 1.23 9.38
CA SER A 99 9.89 2.12 9.19
C SER A 99 11.18 1.62 9.85
N GLU A 100 11.03 0.98 11.01
CA GLU A 100 12.13 0.48 11.84
C GLU A 100 12.59 -0.93 11.43
N ASN A 101 11.70 -1.75 10.86
CA ASN A 101 11.94 -3.20 10.72
C ASN A 101 12.04 -3.69 9.27
N LEU A 102 11.52 -2.97 8.27
CA LEU A 102 11.41 -3.45 6.90
C LEU A 102 12.18 -2.59 5.91
N GLU A 103 12.67 -3.19 4.83
CA GLU A 103 13.15 -2.47 3.66
C GLU A 103 11.97 -2.12 2.73
N PHE A 104 11.91 -0.86 2.27
CA PHE A 104 10.85 -0.35 1.41
C PHE A 104 11.34 0.85 0.60
N ASP A 105 10.69 1.10 -0.52
CA ASP A 105 10.93 2.28 -1.35
C ASP A 105 10.25 3.51 -0.77
N GLN A 106 8.95 3.40 -0.48
CA GLN A 106 8.13 4.48 0.03
C GLN A 106 7.10 3.94 1.02
N LEU A 107 6.97 4.60 2.16
CA LEU A 107 5.94 4.39 3.16
C LEU A 107 5.18 5.70 3.32
N ILE A 108 3.86 5.67 3.18
CA ILE A 108 3.01 6.84 3.41
C ILE A 108 1.92 6.46 4.41
N LEU A 109 1.86 7.18 5.52
CA LEU A 109 0.69 7.17 6.39
C LEU A 109 -0.38 8.08 5.77
N GLU A 110 -1.39 7.49 5.14
CA GLU A 110 -2.38 8.23 4.35
C GLU A 110 -3.64 8.55 5.16
N TYR A 111 -3.98 9.83 5.23
CA TYR A 111 -5.17 10.40 5.89
C TYR A 111 -5.44 9.88 7.30
N PRO A 112 -4.43 9.77 8.16
CA PRO A 112 -4.67 9.44 9.56
C PRO A 112 -5.45 10.55 10.28
N GLY A 113 -6.08 10.20 11.40
CA GLY A 113 -7.05 11.05 12.09
C GLY A 113 -7.23 10.66 13.56
N PRO A 114 -8.22 11.25 14.25
CA PRO A 114 -8.40 11.05 15.70
C PRO A 114 -8.69 9.60 16.09
N ASP A 115 -9.29 8.78 15.22
CA ASP A 115 -9.36 7.34 15.44
C ASP A 115 -8.02 6.69 15.05
N PRO A 116 -7.40 5.85 15.91
CA PRO A 116 -6.19 5.11 15.57
C PRO A 116 -6.27 4.26 14.29
N ARG A 117 -7.47 3.98 13.80
CA ARG A 117 -7.76 3.24 12.55
C ARG A 117 -8.07 4.14 11.37
N ASP A 118 -8.12 5.46 11.57
CA ASP A 118 -8.30 6.39 10.46
C ASP A 118 -7.13 6.25 9.48
N GLY A 119 -7.45 6.34 8.19
CA GLY A 119 -6.48 6.25 7.12
C GLY A 119 -6.01 4.82 6.82
N TRP A 120 -4.82 4.72 6.23
CA TRP A 120 -4.15 3.45 5.93
C TRP A 120 -2.65 3.67 5.73
N ASN A 121 -1.91 2.57 5.61
CA ASN A 121 -0.49 2.59 5.26
C ASN A 121 -0.29 2.20 3.80
N HIS A 122 0.17 3.14 2.98
CA HIS A 122 0.71 2.83 1.66
C HIS A 122 2.15 2.35 1.82
N ILE A 123 2.48 1.17 1.29
CA ILE A 123 3.84 0.65 1.27
C ILE A 123 4.24 0.22 -0.13
N ALA A 124 5.39 0.72 -0.60
CA ALA A 124 5.99 0.40 -1.87
C ALA A 124 7.34 -0.31 -1.70
N TYR A 125 7.64 -1.27 -2.57
CA TYR A 125 8.90 -2.00 -2.61
C TYR A 125 9.35 -2.22 -4.06
N LYS A 126 10.62 -1.94 -4.35
CA LYS A 126 11.25 -2.22 -5.65
C LYS A 126 12.21 -3.39 -5.51
N ASN A 127 12.05 -4.37 -6.38
CA ASN A 127 12.90 -5.56 -6.44
C ASN A 127 14.23 -5.35 -7.17
N ASP A 128 14.47 -4.17 -7.73
CA ASP A 128 15.74 -3.78 -8.37
C ASP A 128 16.79 -3.24 -7.38
N GLY A 129 16.45 -3.14 -6.09
CA GLY A 129 17.32 -2.65 -5.03
C GLY A 129 17.37 -1.13 -4.89
N SER A 130 16.60 -0.36 -5.69
CA SER A 130 16.57 1.10 -5.63
C SER A 130 15.60 1.67 -4.57
N ASN A 131 15.46 0.97 -3.43
CA ASN A 131 14.55 1.32 -2.35
C ASN A 131 15.03 2.57 -1.59
N ARG A 132 14.24 3.65 -1.65
CA ARG A 132 14.62 4.97 -1.11
C ARG A 132 14.41 5.16 0.40
N LYS A 133 13.68 4.26 1.08
CA LYS A 133 13.25 4.43 2.48
C LYS A 133 12.51 5.77 2.73
N GLN A 134 11.75 6.24 1.73
CA GLN A 134 11.02 7.50 1.86
C GLN A 134 9.84 7.32 2.82
N ILE A 135 9.69 8.21 3.80
CA ILE A 135 8.59 8.18 4.78
C ILE A 135 7.83 9.49 4.67
N LEU A 136 6.52 9.41 4.46
CA LEU A 136 5.63 10.55 4.32
C LEU A 136 4.35 10.37 5.15
N THR A 137 3.66 11.46 5.41
CA THR A 137 2.26 11.48 5.85
C THR A 137 1.44 12.27 4.84
N ALA A 138 0.33 11.72 4.36
CA ALA A 138 -0.61 12.43 3.49
C ALA A 138 -1.79 12.96 4.31
N MET A 139 -2.05 14.27 4.23
CA MET A 139 -3.13 14.94 4.97
C MET A 139 -4.04 15.73 4.02
N ARG A 140 -5.24 16.08 4.49
CA ARG A 140 -6.14 16.99 3.77
C ARG A 140 -5.97 18.41 4.31
N GLU A 141 -5.49 19.31 3.47
CA GLU A 141 -5.40 20.74 3.76
C GLU A 141 -6.12 21.50 2.63
N ASP A 142 -7.08 22.35 2.97
CA ASP A 142 -7.91 23.12 2.02
C ASP A 142 -8.52 22.24 0.90
N GLY A 143 -8.98 21.04 1.26
CA GLY A 143 -9.58 20.05 0.36
C GLY A 143 -8.59 19.30 -0.54
N LYS A 144 -7.30 19.62 -0.49
CA LYS A 144 -6.25 18.99 -1.30
C LYS A 144 -5.42 18.03 -0.46
N THR A 145 -4.83 17.03 -1.11
CA THR A 145 -3.86 16.15 -0.47
C THR A 145 -2.50 16.85 -0.41
N VAL A 146 -1.93 16.97 0.78
CA VAL A 146 -0.58 17.48 1.04
C VAL A 146 0.25 16.36 1.63
N TYR A 147 1.47 16.18 1.11
CA TYR A 147 2.43 15.22 1.63
C TYR A 147 3.47 15.93 2.48
N LYS A 148 3.63 15.47 3.73
CA LYS A 148 4.63 15.95 4.67
C LYS A 148 5.67 14.88 4.91
N GLU A 149 6.92 15.27 5.14
CA GLU A 149 8.00 14.32 5.46
C GLU A 149 7.84 13.74 6.87
N GLY A 150 8.09 12.43 6.99
CA GLY A 150 8.01 11.70 8.26
C GLY A 150 6.61 11.23 8.66
N LEU A 151 6.54 10.54 9.79
CA LEU A 151 5.29 10.08 10.41
C LEU A 151 4.79 11.15 11.38
N ILE A 152 3.64 11.75 11.07
CA ILE A 152 3.01 12.78 11.89
C ILE A 152 1.87 12.13 12.67
N SER A 153 1.84 12.34 13.98
CA SER A 153 0.79 11.86 14.91
C SER A 153 -0.15 12.97 15.40
N GLU A 154 0.16 14.24 15.11
CA GLU A 154 -0.64 15.38 15.51
C GLU A 154 -1.64 15.74 14.42
N TRP A 155 -2.91 15.44 14.68
CA TRP A 155 -4.04 15.80 13.82
C TRP A 155 -4.52 17.20 14.23
N HIS A 156 -4.04 18.24 13.53
CA HIS A 156 -4.52 19.62 13.70
C HIS A 156 -5.45 20.03 12.55
#